data_AF-A0A2V6YYE2-F1
#
_entry.id   AF-A0A2V6YYE2-F1
#
_cell.length_a   1.000
_cell.length_b   1.000
_cell.length_c   1.000
_cell.angle_alpha   90.00
_cell.angle_beta   90.00
_cell.angle_gamma   90.00
#
_symmetry.space_group_name_H-M   'P 1'
#
loop_
_entity.id
_entity.type
_entity.pdbx_description
1 polymer ?
#
loop_
_entity_poly.entity_id
_entity_poly.type
_entity_poly.pdbx_seq_one_letter_code
_entity_poly.pdbx_strand_id
1 'polypeptide(L)'
;QQTATCRECSRTISPEDTIVFGDGLLGHLDCRRPRVLSAEERTLLFIYCRDHQVAECVRCTRRFPLREVASLDSFGIRTYGCGWCHTDLTDSIREHLYGCAMLPIAIRRIAQAAREAARSLVKQSHQLHDAADVAVREAQATLHALRNAMRQSPLKRRE
;
A
#
# COMPACT_ATOMS: atom_id res chain seq x y z
N GLN A 1 4.78 -18.55 -14.78
CA GLN A 1 4.85 -17.32 -13.95
C GLN A 1 4.41 -17.71 -12.56
N GLN A 2 5.29 -17.62 -11.55
CA GLN A 2 4.91 -17.94 -10.17
C GLN A 2 4.13 -16.75 -9.61
N THR A 3 2.82 -16.92 -9.42
CA THR A 3 1.95 -15.94 -8.79
C THR A 3 2.12 -16.03 -7.28
N ALA A 4 3.00 -15.22 -6.71
CA ALA A 4 3.12 -15.12 -5.25
C ALA A 4 1.83 -14.52 -4.68
N THR A 5 1.35 -15.06 -3.55
CA THR A 5 0.19 -14.53 -2.82
C THR A 5 0.66 -13.91 -1.51
N CYS A 6 0.17 -12.71 -1.22
CA CYS A 6 0.46 -12.05 0.04
C CYS A 6 -0.29 -12.76 1.18
N ARG A 7 0.42 -13.16 2.25
CA ARG A 7 -0.18 -13.88 3.37
C ARG A 7 -1.14 -13.03 4.21
N GLU A 8 -0.91 -11.73 4.28
CA GLU A 8 -1.72 -10.79 5.06
C GLU A 8 -3.09 -10.52 4.43
N CYS A 9 -3.18 -10.47 3.11
CA CYS A 9 -4.44 -10.18 2.40
C CYS A 9 -4.95 -11.33 1.53
N SER A 10 -4.22 -12.45 1.47
CA SER A 10 -4.51 -13.64 0.65
C SER A 10 -4.69 -13.36 -0.85
N ARG A 11 -4.18 -12.24 -1.37
CA ARG A 11 -4.28 -11.84 -2.78
C ARG A 11 -3.01 -12.13 -3.55
N THR A 12 -3.16 -12.40 -4.85
CA THR A 12 -2.04 -12.45 -5.80
C THR A 12 -1.33 -11.11 -5.87
N ILE A 13 -0.02 -11.17 -5.84
CA ILE A 13 0.86 -10.02 -5.91
C ILE A 13 1.05 -9.65 -7.39
N SER A 14 0.63 -8.44 -7.72
CA SER A 14 0.72 -7.82 -9.03
C SER A 14 2.04 -7.04 -9.16
N PRO A 15 2.61 -6.89 -10.38
CA PRO A 15 3.77 -6.02 -10.63
C PRO A 15 3.56 -4.56 -10.17
N GLU A 16 2.31 -4.13 -10.05
CA GLU A 16 1.96 -2.79 -9.57
C GLU A 16 1.94 -2.64 -8.04
N ASP A 17 2.04 -3.76 -7.32
CA ASP A 17 2.06 -3.73 -5.87
C ASP A 17 3.44 -3.30 -5.37
N THR A 18 3.46 -2.48 -4.32
CA THR A 18 4.70 -2.31 -3.56
C THR A 18 4.86 -3.50 -2.65
N ILE A 19 5.96 -4.23 -2.82
CA ILE A 19 6.21 -5.50 -2.14
C ILE A 19 7.33 -5.36 -1.12
N VAL A 20 7.22 -6.10 -0.03
CA VAL A 20 8.29 -6.30 0.94
C VAL A 20 8.73 -7.74 0.97
N PHE A 21 10.00 -7.93 1.29
CA PHE A 21 10.58 -9.20 1.67
C PHE A 21 10.95 -9.12 3.16
N GLY A 22 10.06 -9.60 4.02
CA GLY A 22 10.28 -9.69 5.46
C GLY A 22 10.27 -11.17 5.88
N ASP A 23 11.22 -11.59 6.71
CA ASP A 23 11.33 -12.96 7.25
C ASP A 23 11.26 -14.08 6.18
N GLY A 24 11.80 -13.81 4.98
CA GLY A 24 11.80 -14.76 3.86
C GLY A 24 10.47 -14.90 3.11
N LEU A 25 9.49 -14.02 3.38
CA LEU A 25 8.16 -14.04 2.76
C LEU A 25 7.91 -12.78 1.92
N LEU A 26 7.29 -12.98 0.75
CA LEU A 26 6.88 -11.91 -0.16
C LEU A 26 5.46 -11.45 0.22
N GLY A 27 5.30 -10.17 0.55
CA GLY A 27 4.01 -9.58 0.92
C GLY A 27 3.83 -8.18 0.33
N HIS A 28 2.61 -7.65 0.38
CA HIS A 28 2.41 -6.23 0.08
C HIS A 28 2.98 -5.38 1.21
N LEU A 29 3.73 -4.35 0.86
CA LEU A 29 4.33 -3.38 1.78
C LEU A 29 3.28 -2.75 2.69
N ASP A 30 2.17 -2.32 2.08
CA ASP A 30 1.00 -1.91 2.82
C ASP A 30 -0.17 -2.74 2.30
N CYS A 31 -0.52 -3.80 3.02
CA CYS A 31 -1.67 -4.63 2.65
C CYS A 31 -3.01 -3.86 2.74
N ARG A 32 -3.03 -2.74 3.50
CA ARG A 32 -4.25 -1.96 3.78
C ARG A 32 -4.28 -0.56 3.15
N ARG A 33 -3.14 0.09 2.90
CA ARG A 33 -3.07 1.54 2.62
C ARG A 33 -2.82 2.03 1.17
N PRO A 34 -2.34 1.24 0.17
CA PRO A 34 -2.24 1.64 -1.23
C PRO A 34 -3.36 1.03 -2.08
N ARG A 35 -4.19 0.16 -1.48
CA ARG A 35 -5.36 -0.42 -2.15
C ARG A 35 -6.62 0.37 -1.88
N VAL A 36 -6.78 1.02 -0.72
CA VAL A 36 -7.94 1.89 -0.46
C VAL A 36 -7.98 3.04 -1.48
N LEU A 37 -9.19 3.40 -1.93
CA LEU A 37 -9.37 4.53 -2.84
C LEU A 37 -8.91 5.83 -2.20
N SER A 38 -8.10 6.61 -2.93
CA SER A 38 -7.63 7.93 -2.49
C SER A 38 -8.80 8.90 -2.26
N ALA A 39 -8.54 10.02 -1.58
CA ALA A 39 -9.56 11.05 -1.40
C ALA A 39 -10.07 11.61 -2.74
N GLU A 40 -9.16 11.76 -3.69
CA GLU A 40 -9.40 12.20 -5.05
C GLU A 40 -10.22 11.16 -5.81
N GLU A 41 -9.81 9.89 -5.79
CA GLU A 41 -10.56 8.80 -6.43
C GLU A 41 -12.00 8.72 -5.91
N ARG A 42 -12.18 8.81 -4.59
CA ARG A 42 -13.51 8.82 -3.94
C ARG A 42 -14.35 10.02 -4.37
N THR A 43 -13.74 11.20 -4.41
CA THR A 43 -14.40 12.43 -4.84
C THR A 43 -14.83 12.34 -6.30
N LEU A 44 -13.96 11.85 -7.18
CA LEU A 44 -14.27 11.71 -8.60
C LEU A 44 -15.36 10.67 -8.86
N LEU A 45 -15.34 9.55 -8.14
CA LEU A 45 -16.42 8.56 -8.22
C LEU A 45 -17.76 9.15 -7.76
N PHE A 46 -17.75 9.95 -6.70
CA PHE A 46 -18.96 10.60 -6.19
C PHE A 46 -19.52 11.66 -7.15
N ILE A 47 -18.65 12.45 -7.81
CA ILE A 47 -19.07 13.53 -8.71
C ILE A 47 -19.48 12.96 -10.08
N TYR A 48 -18.69 12.06 -10.65
CA TYR A 48 -18.83 11.66 -12.07
C TYR A 48 -19.40 10.26 -12.28
N CYS A 49 -19.36 9.38 -11.28
CA CYS A 49 -19.66 7.94 -11.46
C CYS A 49 -20.74 7.43 -10.51
N ARG A 50 -21.49 8.32 -9.84
CA ARG A 50 -22.46 7.95 -8.80
C ARG A 50 -23.54 6.98 -9.27
N ASP A 51 -23.98 7.16 -10.51
CA ASP A 51 -25.07 6.38 -11.12
C ASP A 51 -24.54 5.25 -12.01
N HIS A 52 -23.23 5.00 -12.00
CA HIS A 52 -22.61 3.95 -12.78
C HIS A 52 -22.51 2.64 -12.03
N GLN A 53 -22.42 1.56 -12.81
CA GLN A 53 -21.90 0.28 -12.36
C GLN A 53 -20.37 0.39 -12.35
N VAL A 54 -19.82 0.79 -11.20
CA VAL A 54 -18.40 1.12 -11.05
C VAL A 54 -17.53 -0.10 -10.75
N ALA A 55 -18.12 -1.18 -10.24
CA ALA A 55 -17.37 -2.37 -9.82
C ALA A 55 -17.91 -3.62 -10.50
N GLU A 56 -17.03 -4.55 -10.81
CA GLU A 56 -17.36 -5.88 -11.31
C GLU A 56 -16.65 -6.94 -10.45
N CYS A 57 -17.45 -7.84 -9.88
CA CYS A 57 -16.92 -8.97 -9.13
C CYS A 57 -16.75 -10.16 -10.05
N VAL A 58 -15.51 -10.49 -10.39
CA VAL A 58 -15.18 -11.66 -11.26
C VAL A 58 -15.72 -12.97 -10.69
N ARG A 59 -15.73 -13.14 -9.36
CA ARG A 59 -16.23 -14.36 -8.71
C ARG A 59 -17.75 -14.51 -8.75
N CYS A 60 -18.46 -13.39 -8.66
CA CYS A 60 -19.92 -13.39 -8.64
C CYS A 60 -20.54 -13.03 -9.99
N THR A 61 -19.71 -12.67 -10.99
CA THR A 61 -20.09 -12.16 -12.31
C THR A 61 -21.16 -11.07 -12.26
N ARG A 62 -21.10 -10.24 -11.21
CA ARG A 62 -22.06 -9.17 -10.94
C ARG A 62 -21.36 -7.82 -10.97
N ARG A 63 -22.08 -6.84 -11.50
CA ARG A 63 -21.67 -5.44 -11.49
C ARG A 63 -22.44 -4.70 -10.41
N PHE A 64 -21.78 -3.74 -9.78
CA PHE A 64 -22.32 -3.02 -8.64
C PHE A 64 -22.09 -1.51 -8.77
N PRO A 65 -23.06 -0.69 -8.33
CA PRO A 65 -22.86 0.73 -8.11
C PRO A 65 -22.07 0.97 -6.82
N LEU A 66 -21.46 2.15 -6.71
CA LEU A 66 -20.55 2.49 -5.60
C LEU A 66 -21.19 2.29 -4.22
N ARG A 67 -22.48 2.64 -4.09
CA ARG A 67 -23.23 2.56 -2.83
C ARG A 67 -23.42 1.13 -2.30
N GLU A 68 -23.37 0.13 -3.17
CA GLU A 68 -23.62 -1.29 -2.80
C GLU A 68 -22.34 -2.01 -2.38
N VAL A 69 -21.17 -1.45 -2.71
CA VAL A 69 -19.87 -2.06 -2.42
C VAL A 69 -19.11 -1.32 -1.32
N ALA A 70 -19.46 -0.06 -1.06
CA ALA A 70 -18.82 0.74 -0.03
C ALA A 70 -19.32 0.35 1.37
N SER A 71 -18.39 0.01 2.27
CA SER A 71 -18.65 -0.23 3.70
C SER A 71 -17.57 0.42 4.56
N LEU A 72 -17.77 0.42 5.88
CA LEU A 72 -16.75 0.84 6.84
C LEU A 72 -16.23 -0.41 7.54
N ASP A 73 -14.91 -0.51 7.69
CA ASP A 73 -14.31 -1.53 8.56
C ASP A 73 -14.41 -1.13 10.03
N SER A 74 -13.93 -2.01 10.92
CA SER A 74 -13.91 -1.80 12.37
C SER A 74 -13.09 -0.59 12.81
N PHE A 75 -12.25 -0.03 11.94
CA PHE A 75 -11.44 1.16 12.19
C PHE A 75 -12.05 2.43 11.57
N GLY A 76 -13.26 2.36 11.02
CA GLY A 76 -13.93 3.47 10.34
C GLY A 76 -13.30 3.81 8.99
N ILE A 77 -12.49 2.92 8.41
CA ILE A 77 -11.89 3.11 7.09
C ILE A 77 -12.87 2.60 6.04
N ARG A 78 -13.06 3.37 4.97
CA ARG A 78 -13.91 2.94 3.84
C ARG A 78 -13.25 1.78 3.10
N THR A 79 -13.97 0.68 3.00
CA THR A 79 -13.60 -0.50 2.22
C THR A 79 -14.61 -0.71 1.09
N TYR A 80 -14.18 -1.43 0.04
CA TYR A 80 -14.99 -1.66 -1.14
C TYR A 80 -15.02 -3.15 -1.45
N GLY A 81 -16.07 -3.85 -1.05
CA GLY A 81 -16.16 -5.29 -1.15
C GLY A 81 -17.42 -5.77 -1.85
N CYS A 82 -17.35 -6.95 -2.46
CA CYS A 82 -18.55 -7.64 -2.92
C CYS A 82 -19.40 -8.06 -1.71
N GLY A 83 -20.68 -7.67 -1.69
CA GLY A 83 -21.60 -8.03 -0.60
C GLY A 83 -21.83 -9.54 -0.42
N TRP A 84 -21.47 -10.36 -1.41
CA TRP A 84 -21.71 -11.81 -1.41
C TRP A 84 -20.46 -12.63 -1.07
N CYS A 85 -19.35 -12.38 -1.77
CA CYS A 85 -18.11 -13.15 -1.60
C CYS A 85 -16.99 -12.38 -0.89
N HIS A 86 -17.29 -11.17 -0.41
CA HIS A 86 -16.37 -10.26 0.29
C HIS A 86 -15.05 -9.97 -0.42
N THR A 87 -14.97 -10.28 -1.72
CA THR A 87 -13.79 -9.97 -2.52
C THR A 87 -13.69 -8.46 -2.66
N ASP A 88 -12.54 -7.89 -2.30
CA ASP A 88 -12.27 -6.46 -2.46
C ASP A 88 -12.32 -6.06 -3.96
N LEU A 89 -13.14 -5.05 -4.25
CA LEU A 89 -13.46 -4.59 -5.60
C LEU A 89 -12.71 -3.32 -5.98
N THR A 90 -11.78 -2.85 -5.15
CA THR A 90 -11.15 -1.55 -5.36
C THR A 90 -10.42 -1.43 -6.70
N ASP A 91 -9.75 -2.50 -7.15
CA ASP A 91 -9.06 -2.48 -8.45
C ASP A 91 -10.05 -2.39 -9.61
N SER A 92 -11.19 -3.07 -9.54
CA SER A 92 -12.26 -2.95 -10.54
C SER A 92 -12.89 -1.55 -10.54
N ILE A 93 -13.09 -0.95 -9.35
CA ILE A 93 -13.55 0.44 -9.23
C ILE A 93 -12.57 1.40 -9.89
N ARG A 94 -11.28 1.16 -9.72
CA ARG A 94 -10.23 2.00 -10.30
C ARG A 94 -10.12 1.84 -11.81
N GLU A 95 -10.26 0.62 -12.31
CA GLU A 95 -10.36 0.33 -13.74
C GLU A 95 -11.54 1.10 -14.36
N HIS A 96 -12.70 1.09 -13.70
CA HIS A 96 -13.82 1.94 -14.11
C HIS A 96 -13.44 3.42 -14.09
N LEU A 97 -12.87 3.92 -12.99
CA LEU A 97 -12.56 5.34 -12.84
C LEU A 97 -11.65 5.86 -13.95
N TYR A 98 -10.57 5.13 -14.26
CA TYR A 98 -9.61 5.54 -15.29
C TYR A 98 -10.11 5.23 -16.72
N GLY A 99 -11.05 4.28 -16.88
CA GLY A 99 -11.73 3.99 -18.15
C GLY A 99 -12.98 4.84 -18.42
N CYS A 100 -13.53 5.53 -17.42
CA CYS A 100 -14.86 6.13 -17.50
C CYS A 100 -14.92 7.25 -18.55
N ALA A 101 -15.83 7.11 -19.52
CA ALA A 101 -16.02 8.08 -20.59
C ALA A 101 -16.59 9.41 -20.09
N MET A 102 -17.33 9.41 -18.97
CA MET A 102 -17.91 10.61 -18.36
C MET A 102 -16.89 11.45 -17.60
N LEU A 103 -15.72 10.89 -17.26
CA LEU A 103 -14.69 11.62 -16.55
C LEU A 103 -13.76 12.31 -17.56
N PRO A 104 -13.59 13.66 -17.51
CA PRO A 104 -12.74 14.36 -18.45
C PRO A 104 -11.32 13.79 -18.49
N ILE A 105 -10.75 13.64 -19.69
CA ILE A 105 -9.47 12.95 -19.88
C ILE A 105 -8.31 13.59 -19.10
N ALA A 106 -8.31 14.91 -18.97
CA ALA A 106 -7.32 15.63 -18.17
C ALA A 106 -7.41 15.25 -16.69
N ILE A 107 -8.63 15.17 -16.16
CA ILE A 107 -8.87 14.79 -14.75
C ILE A 107 -8.49 13.33 -14.50
N ARG A 108 -8.81 12.42 -15.45
CA ARG A 108 -8.36 11.02 -15.40
C ARG A 108 -6.85 10.91 -15.26
N ARG A 109 -6.11 11.60 -16.13
CA ARG A 109 -4.64 11.60 -16.13
C ARG A 109 -4.06 12.15 -14.83
N ILE A 110 -4.62 13.25 -14.32
CA ILE A 110 -4.16 13.85 -13.06
C ILE A 110 -4.41 12.88 -11.89
N ALA A 111 -5.59 12.27 -11.82
CA ALA A 111 -5.92 11.31 -10.76
C ALA A 111 -5.00 10.08 -10.78
N GLN A 112 -4.74 9.54 -11.97
CA GLN A 112 -3.80 8.43 -12.14
C GLN A 112 -2.37 8.82 -11.74
N ALA A 113 -1.88 9.97 -12.21
CA ALA A 113 -0.55 10.48 -11.85
C ALA A 113 -0.40 10.75 -10.35
N ALA A 114 -1.42 11.32 -9.71
CA ALA A 114 -1.43 11.55 -8.26
C ALA A 114 -1.31 10.23 -7.48
N ARG A 115 -2.00 9.18 -7.93
CA ARG A 115 -1.88 7.85 -7.32
C ARG A 115 -0.50 7.23 -7.52
N GLU A 116 0.05 7.33 -8.72
CA GLU A 116 1.39 6.83 -9.02
C GLU A 116 2.47 7.55 -8.20
N ALA A 117 2.33 8.87 -8.03
CA ALA A 117 3.17 9.66 -7.15
C ALA A 117 3.04 9.23 -5.69
N ALA A 118 1.81 9.03 -5.19
CA ALA A 118 1.57 8.55 -3.82
C ALA A 118 2.20 7.16 -3.58
N ARG A 119 2.04 6.22 -4.53
CA ARG A 119 2.71 4.90 -4.50
C ARG A 119 4.22 5.04 -4.41
N SER A 120 4.80 5.94 -5.21
CA SER A 120 6.24 6.18 -5.22
C SER A 120 6.74 6.78 -3.90
N LEU A 121 5.99 7.71 -3.30
CA LEU A 121 6.33 8.32 -2.02
C LEU A 121 6.28 7.31 -0.87
N VAL A 122 5.28 6.43 -0.82
CA VAL A 122 5.21 5.34 0.17
C VAL A 122 6.47 4.46 0.07
N LYS A 123 6.82 4.03 -1.15
CA LYS A 123 8.03 3.24 -1.38
C LYS A 123 9.29 3.97 -0.90
N GLN A 124 9.44 5.25 -1.25
CA GLN A 124 10.59 6.05 -0.83
C GLN A 124 10.65 6.23 0.69
N SER A 125 9.51 6.49 1.34
CA SER A 125 9.42 6.60 2.79
C SER A 125 9.92 5.35 3.49
N HIS A 126 9.57 4.17 2.98
CA HIS A 126 10.05 2.91 3.54
C HIS A 126 11.54 2.68 3.31
N GLN A 127 12.05 2.98 2.10
CA GLN A 127 13.48 2.90 1.84
C GLN A 127 14.30 3.81 2.77
N LEU A 128 13.76 5.00 3.09
CA LEU A 128 14.37 5.91 4.06
C LEU A 128 14.32 5.35 5.48
N HIS A 129 13.21 4.73 5.87
CA HIS A 129 13.08 4.06 7.17
C HIS A 129 14.10 2.92 7.32
N ASP A 130 14.20 2.03 6.32
CA ASP A 130 15.16 0.92 6.34
C ASP A 130 16.60 1.41 6.41
N ALA A 131 16.93 2.47 5.66
CA ALA A 131 18.25 3.09 5.72
C ALA A 131 18.56 3.70 7.10
N ALA A 132 17.56 4.33 7.74
CA ALA A 132 17.69 4.86 9.09
C ALA A 132 17.91 3.73 10.12
N ASP A 133 17.17 2.63 10.01
CA ASP A 133 17.32 1.47 10.90
C ASP A 133 18.72 0.86 10.81
N VAL A 134 19.26 0.72 9.60
CA VAL A 134 20.64 0.25 9.39
C VAL A 134 21.63 1.21 10.03
N ALA A 135 21.52 2.50 9.78
CA ALA A 135 22.41 3.52 10.34
C ALA A 135 22.39 3.52 11.89
N VAL A 136 21.22 3.34 12.50
CA VAL A 136 21.08 3.21 13.96
C VAL A 136 21.83 1.99 14.48
N ARG A 137 21.69 0.82 13.83
CA ARG A 137 22.37 -0.41 14.23
C ARG A 137 23.89 -0.29 14.09
N GLU A 138 24.36 0.32 13.02
CA GLU A 138 25.79 0.59 12.80
C GLU A 138 26.36 1.49 13.90
N ALA A 139 25.68 2.60 14.22
CA ALA A 139 26.09 3.50 15.29
C ALA A 139 26.13 2.79 16.66
N GLN A 140 25.13 1.95 16.96
CA GLN A 140 25.12 1.12 18.18
C GLN A 140 26.29 0.14 18.23
N ALA A 141 26.63 -0.50 17.11
CA ALA A 141 27.77 -1.41 17.01
C ALA A 141 29.10 -0.67 17.24
N THR A 142 29.28 0.51 16.63
CA THR A 142 30.47 1.35 16.84
C THR A 142 30.61 1.79 18.30
N LEU A 143 29.52 2.22 18.95
CA LEU A 143 29.52 2.58 20.37
C LEU A 143 29.86 1.38 21.26
N HIS A 144 29.34 0.20 20.94
CA HIS A 144 29.66 -1.02 21.69
C HIS A 144 31.14 -1.38 21.56
N ALA A 145 31.70 -1.31 20.35
CA ALA A 145 33.11 -1.53 20.10
C ALA A 145 34.00 -0.55 20.87
N LEU A 146 33.65 0.74 20.87
CA LEU A 146 34.35 1.77 21.64
C LEU A 146 34.35 1.45 23.14
N ARG A 147 33.19 1.11 23.72
CA ARG A 147 33.07 0.75 25.14
C ARG A 147 33.92 -0.47 25.49
N ASN A 148 33.98 -1.47 24.61
CA ASN A 148 34.80 -2.65 24.81
C ASN A 148 36.30 -2.30 24.78
N ALA A 149 36.73 -1.46 23.83
CA ALA A 149 38.11 -0.97 23.76
C ALA A 149 38.51 -0.19 25.01
N MET A 150 37.63 0.68 25.52
CA MET A 150 37.87 1.42 26.77
C MET A 150 38.02 0.50 27.97
N ARG A 151 37.22 -0.57 28.07
CA ARG A 151 37.32 -1.57 29.16
C ARG A 151 38.59 -2.40 29.10
N GLN A 152 39.08 -2.68 27.89
CA GLN A 152 40.30 -3.45 27.66
C GLN A 152 41.57 -2.59 27.73
N SER A 153 41.44 -1.27 27.76
CA SER A 153 42.57 -0.36 27.93
C SER A 153 43.13 -0.50 29.35
N PRO A 154 44.41 -0.84 29.54
CA PRO A 154 45.00 -0.90 30.87
C PRO A 154 44.92 0.49 31.51
N LEU A 155 44.42 0.58 32.74
CA LEU A 155 44.61 1.78 33.56
C LEU A 155 46.11 2.09 33.56
N LYS A 156 46.51 3.19 32.91
CA LYS A 156 47.88 3.71 32.97
C LYS A 156 48.26 3.78 34.45
N ARG A 157 49.11 2.84 34.88
CA ARG A 157 49.75 2.86 36.19
C ARG A 157 50.61 4.13 36.19
N ARG A 158 50.16 5.17 36.90
CA ARG A 158 51.00 6.35 37.16
C ARG A 158 52.14 5.87 38.04
N GLU A 159 53.35 5.89 37.49
CA GLU A 159 54.61 5.82 38.24
C GLU A 159 54.80 7.11 39.06
#